data_AF-A0A6V7UJF5-F1
#
_entry.id   AF-A0A6V7UJF5-F1
#
_cell.length_a   1.000
_cell.length_b   1.000
_cell.length_c   1.000
_cell.angle_alpha   90.00
_cell.angle_beta   90.00
_cell.angle_gamma   90.00
#
_symmetry.space_group_name_H-M   'P 1'
#
loop_
_entity.id
_entity.type
_entity.pdbx_description
1 polymer ?
#
loop_
_entity_poly.entity_id
_entity_poly.type
_entity_poly.pdbx_seq_one_letter_code
_entity_poly.pdbx_strand_id
1 'polypeptide(L)'
;MMRTMMGFRFQRQNNNSNQQVLTEEEQIANLLNDLDNYRSNNNYSTKLDRVLKGCVQINQKDRPSMSAIFNFLENKCDYFSYEAKHERVNGKKCK
;
A
#
# COMPACT_ATOMS: atom_id res chain seq x y z
N MET A 1 -38.38 39.09 12.34
CA MET A 1 -37.57 38.01 11.73
C MET A 1 -36.64 37.45 12.79
N MET A 2 -36.98 36.32 13.41
CA MET A 2 -36.12 35.62 14.37
C MET A 2 -35.73 34.28 13.77
N ARG A 3 -34.42 34.06 13.55
CA ARG A 3 -33.88 32.80 13.05
C ARG A 3 -33.65 31.86 14.21
N THR A 4 -34.48 30.83 14.30
CA THR A 4 -34.30 29.70 15.21
C THR A 4 -32.99 28.98 14.86
N MET A 5 -32.05 28.96 15.79
CA MET A 5 -30.81 28.18 15.64
C MET A 5 -31.13 26.69 15.81
N MET A 6 -31.12 25.95 14.70
CA MET A 6 -31.15 24.50 14.69
C MET A 6 -29.81 23.98 15.24
N GLY A 7 -29.80 23.58 16.50
CA GLY A 7 -28.64 22.91 17.11
C GLY A 7 -28.43 21.54 16.46
N PHE A 8 -27.27 21.35 15.83
CA PHE A 8 -26.82 20.04 15.37
C PHE A 8 -26.51 19.15 16.59
N ARG A 9 -27.46 18.27 16.95
CA ARG A 9 -27.22 17.18 17.90
C ARG A 9 -26.45 16.07 17.18
N PHE A 10 -25.15 15.96 17.47
CA PHE A 10 -24.36 14.80 17.09
C PHE A 10 -24.76 13.61 17.98
N GLN A 11 -25.60 12.71 17.46
CA GLN A 11 -25.88 11.43 18.12
C GLN A 11 -24.65 10.52 17.95
N ARG A 12 -23.89 10.35 19.02
CA ARG A 12 -22.80 9.37 19.11
C ARG A 12 -23.42 7.97 19.10
N GLN A 13 -23.33 7.27 17.97
CA GLN A 13 -23.67 5.84 17.91
C GLN A 13 -22.61 5.05 18.69
N ASN A 14 -23.00 4.46 19.82
CA ASN A 14 -22.22 3.43 20.50
C ASN A 14 -22.38 2.12 19.74
N ASN A 15 -21.48 1.87 18.79
CA ASN A 15 -21.34 0.56 18.18
C ASN A 15 -20.53 -0.31 19.14
N ASN A 16 -21.23 -1.12 19.94
CA ASN A 16 -20.66 -2.27 20.63
C ASN A 16 -20.14 -3.25 19.57
N SER A 17 -18.86 -3.11 19.22
CA SER A 17 -18.15 -4.10 18.43
C SER A 17 -17.44 -4.99 19.44
N ASN A 18 -17.80 -6.28 19.50
CA ASN A 18 -17.02 -7.28 20.21
C ASN A 18 -15.58 -7.20 19.70
N GLN A 19 -14.72 -6.56 20.50
CA GLN A 19 -13.32 -6.34 20.16
C GLN A 19 -12.59 -7.64 20.49
N GLN A 20 -12.65 -8.61 19.58
CA GLN A 20 -11.70 -9.71 19.58
C GLN A 20 -10.33 -9.07 19.39
N VAL A 21 -9.52 -9.08 20.44
CA VAL A 21 -8.13 -8.63 20.40
C VAL A 21 -7.38 -9.65 19.54
N LEU A 22 -7.34 -9.39 18.24
CA LEU A 22 -6.51 -10.15 17.30
C LEU A 22 -5.07 -10.02 17.77
N THR A 23 -4.39 -11.16 17.90
CA THR A 23 -2.97 -11.20 18.22
C THR A 23 -2.18 -10.43 17.16
N GLU A 24 -1.03 -9.86 17.52
CA GLU A 24 -0.19 -9.10 16.58
C GLU A 24 0.15 -9.93 15.33
N GLU A 25 0.29 -11.24 15.49
CA GLU A 25 0.54 -12.20 14.40
C GLU A 25 -0.64 -12.31 13.43
N GLU A 26 -1.87 -12.38 13.93
CA GLU A 26 -3.08 -12.42 13.10
C GLU A 26 -3.33 -11.09 12.39
N GLN A 27 -3.00 -9.96 13.04
CA GLN A 27 -3.07 -8.64 12.41
C GLN A 27 -2.08 -8.53 11.25
N ILE A 28 -0.84 -9.02 11.43
CA ILE A 28 0.17 -9.08 10.36
C ILE A 28 -0.29 -10.00 9.22
N ALA A 29 -0.88 -11.15 9.53
CA ALA A 29 -1.39 -12.08 8.53
C ALA A 29 -2.54 -11.49 7.69
N ASN A 30 -3.46 -10.77 8.33
CA ASN A 30 -4.53 -10.07 7.62
C ASN A 30 -3.99 -8.94 6.74
N LEU A 31 -3.01 -8.17 7.25
CA LEU A 31 -2.37 -7.10 6.49
C LEU A 31 -1.62 -7.64 5.26
N LEU A 32 -0.97 -8.81 5.40
CA LEU A 32 -0.31 -9.52 4.30
C LEU A 32 -1.31 -9.90 3.21
N ASN A 33 -2.45 -10.48 3.59
CA ASN A 33 -3.52 -10.84 2.65
C ASN A 33 -4.09 -9.61 1.93
N ASP A 34 -4.33 -8.51 2.64
CA ASP A 34 -4.84 -7.26 2.05
C ASP A 34 -3.83 -6.66 1.06
N LEU A 35 -2.53 -6.68 1.40
CA LEU A 35 -1.47 -6.23 0.51
C LEU A 35 -1.35 -7.11 -0.73
N ASP A 36 -1.44 -8.42 -0.60
CA ASP A 36 -1.36 -9.35 -1.71
C ASP A 36 -2.60 -9.26 -2.62
N ASN A 37 -3.78 -9.02 -2.05
CA ASN A 37 -5.00 -8.69 -2.81
C ASN A 37 -4.86 -7.36 -3.58
N TYR A 38 -4.29 -6.33 -2.96
CA TYR A 38 -4.01 -5.06 -3.64
C TYR A 38 -3.01 -5.24 -4.79
N ARG A 39 -1.98 -6.07 -4.60
CA ARG A 39 -0.92 -6.34 -5.58
C ARG A 39 -1.43 -7.14 -6.78
N SER A 40 -2.25 -8.16 -6.54
CA SER A 40 -2.76 -9.08 -7.57
C SER A 40 -3.89 -8.47 -8.41
N ASN A 41 -4.75 -7.65 -7.82
CA ASN A 41 -5.87 -7.02 -8.55
C ASN A 41 -5.46 -5.76 -9.33
N ASN A 42 -4.37 -5.09 -8.94
CA ASN A 42 -3.81 -4.00 -9.73
C ASN A 42 -2.71 -4.56 -10.62
N ASN A 43 -3.03 -4.85 -11.88
CA ASN A 43 -2.02 -4.92 -12.94
C ASN A 43 -1.12 -3.69 -12.81
N TYR A 44 0.21 -3.81 -12.96
CA TYR A 44 1.19 -2.72 -12.85
C TYR A 44 0.94 -1.61 -13.89
N SER A 45 -0.17 -0.88 -13.72
CA SER A 45 -0.83 -0.12 -14.78
C SER A 45 -0.02 1.13 -15.12
N THR A 46 0.79 1.59 -14.17
CA THR A 46 1.67 2.75 -14.32
C THR A 46 2.99 2.54 -13.60
N LYS A 47 4.02 3.29 -14.04
CA LYS A 47 5.29 3.39 -13.31
C LYS A 47 5.10 3.86 -11.87
N LEU A 48 4.13 4.75 -11.62
CA LEU A 48 3.88 5.25 -10.27
C LEU A 48 3.33 4.17 -9.35
N ASP A 49 2.44 3.30 -9.84
CA ASP A 49 1.95 2.15 -9.07
C ASP A 49 3.10 1.19 -8.70
N ARG A 50 4.04 0.95 -9.62
CA ARG A 50 5.27 0.17 -9.35
C ARG A 50 6.17 0.82 -8.29
N VAL A 51 6.26 2.14 -8.28
CA VAL A 51 7.00 2.86 -7.22
C VAL A 51 6.27 2.72 -5.87
N LEU A 52 4.96 2.95 -5.83
CA LEU A 52 4.15 2.84 -4.61
C LEU A 52 4.25 1.44 -4.00
N LYS A 53 4.07 0.39 -4.82
CA LYS A 53 4.22 -1.01 -4.41
C LYS A 53 5.63 -1.33 -3.90
N GLY A 54 6.67 -0.67 -4.42
CA GLY A 54 8.03 -0.77 -3.91
C GLY A 54 8.21 -0.13 -2.53
N CYS A 55 7.61 1.03 -2.31
CA CYS A 55 7.72 1.75 -1.04
C CYS A 55 7.03 1.05 0.13
N VAL A 56 5.91 0.35 -0.14
CA VAL A 56 5.11 -0.34 0.88
C VAL A 56 5.58 -1.78 1.15
N GLN A 57 6.76 -2.17 0.66
CA GLN A 57 7.31 -3.50 0.98
C GLN A 57 7.52 -3.66 2.48
N ILE A 58 7.09 -4.80 3.03
CA ILE A 58 7.24 -5.11 4.46
C ILE A 58 8.72 -5.22 4.81
N ASN A 59 9.47 -5.97 4.00
CA ASN A 59 10.92 -6.07 4.15
C ASN A 59 11.60 -4.77 3.71
N GLN A 60 12.34 -4.16 4.64
CA GLN A 60 13.11 -2.95 4.36
C GLN A 60 14.12 -3.15 3.21
N LYS A 61 14.71 -4.35 3.10
CA LYS A 61 15.69 -4.70 2.04
C LYS A 61 15.07 -4.76 0.64
N ASP A 62 13.76 -4.96 0.55
CA ASP A 62 13.04 -5.03 -0.72
C ASP A 62 12.52 -3.64 -1.16
N ARG A 63 12.58 -2.63 -0.27
CA ARG A 63 12.22 -1.24 -0.59
C ARG A 63 13.28 -0.60 -1.49
N PRO A 64 12.88 0.10 -2.57
CA PRO A 64 13.83 0.80 -3.42
C PRO A 64 14.41 2.03 -2.72
N SER A 65 15.66 2.35 -3.06
CA SER A 65 16.28 3.62 -2.68
C SER A 65 15.64 4.77 -3.48
N MET A 66 15.76 6.00 -2.99
CA MET A 66 15.25 7.17 -3.72
C MET A 66 15.94 7.33 -5.09
N SER A 67 17.23 7.01 -5.18
CA SER A 67 17.96 6.95 -6.45
C SER A 67 17.41 5.89 -7.40
N ALA A 68 17.04 4.70 -6.89
CA ALA A 68 16.42 3.67 -7.70
C ALA A 68 15.07 4.11 -8.26
N ILE A 69 14.27 4.84 -7.47
CA ILE A 69 12.99 5.41 -7.91
C ILE A 69 13.22 6.41 -9.05
N PHE A 70 14.17 7.34 -8.91
CA PHE A 70 14.48 8.30 -9.98
C PHE A 70 14.96 7.61 -11.25
N ASN A 71 15.90 6.66 -11.13
CA ASN A 71 16.39 5.90 -12.27
C ASN A 71 15.27 5.14 -13.00
N PHE A 72 14.30 4.60 -12.26
CA PHE A 72 13.14 3.92 -12.83
C PHE A 72 12.20 4.88 -13.57
N LEU A 73 11.90 6.03 -12.97
CA LEU A 73 11.07 7.06 -13.60
C LEU A 73 11.72 7.60 -14.88
N GLU A 74 13.05 7.74 -14.89
CA GLU A 74 13.86 8.17 -16.04
C GLU A 74 14.11 7.08 -17.10
N ASN A 75 13.58 5.85 -16.94
CA ASN A 75 13.87 4.70 -17.82
C ASN A 75 15.35 4.26 -17.87
N LYS A 76 16.15 4.56 -16.84
CA LYS A 76 17.53 4.05 -16.73
C LYS A 76 17.57 2.60 -16.26
N CYS A 77 16.46 2.12 -15.68
CA CYS A 77 16.25 0.75 -15.24
C CYS A 77 14.78 0.35 -15.41
N ASP A 78 14.54 -0.95 -15.47
CA ASP A 78 13.30 -1.53 -15.98
C ASP A 78 12.42 -2.12 -14.86
N TYR A 79 13.02 -2.52 -13.73
CA TYR A 79 12.29 -3.17 -12.64
C TYR A 79 12.98 -3.11 -11.27
N PHE A 80 12.21 -3.25 -10.21
CA PHE A 80 12.68 -3.27 -8.82
C PHE A 80 12.92 -4.68 -8.29
N SER A 81 13.73 -4.80 -7.23
CA SER A 81 14.06 -6.10 -6.59
C SER A 81 12.86 -6.98 -6.28
N TYR A 82 11.75 -6.38 -5.83
CA TYR A 82 10.57 -7.13 -5.39
C TYR A 82 9.77 -7.71 -6.56
N GLU A 83 9.86 -7.11 -7.75
CA GLU A 83 9.13 -7.54 -8.96
C GLU A 83 9.75 -8.81 -9.55
N ALA A 84 11.05 -9.01 -9.35
CA ALA A 84 11.78 -10.21 -9.81
C ALA A 84 11.30 -11.51 -9.16
N LYS A 85 10.57 -11.44 -8.03
CA LYS A 85 9.98 -12.61 -7.37
C LYS A 85 8.68 -13.07 -8.02
N HIS A 86 7.98 -12.18 -8.72
CA HIS A 86 6.64 -12.42 -9.24
C HIS A 86 6.60 -12.60 -10.76
N GLU A 87 7.58 -12.06 -11.49
CA GLU A 87 7.63 -12.17 -12.96
C GLU A 87 9.05 -12.50 -13.44
N ARG A 88 9.16 -13.25 -14.55
CA ARG A 88 10.43 -13.38 -15.29
C ARG A 88 10.73 -12.06 -15.99
N VAL A 89 11.23 -11.09 -15.22
CA VAL A 89 11.49 -9.75 -15.75
C VAL A 89 12.81 -9.76 -16.51
N ASN A 90 12.75 -9.60 -17.83
CA ASN A 90 13.92 -9.32 -18.66
C ASN A 90 14.17 -7.80 -18.64
N GLY A 91 15.29 -7.36 -18.08
CA GLY A 91 15.64 -5.93 -18.03
C GLY A 91 16.80 -5.59 -17.10
N LYS A 92 17.08 -4.30 -16.92
CA LYS A 92 18.04 -3.76 -15.96
C LYS A 92 17.36 -3.54 -14.61
N LYS A 93 17.82 -4.24 -13.59
CA LYS A 93 17.38 -4.04 -12.20
C LYS A 93 17.76 -2.64 -11.67
N CYS A 94 16.80 -1.94 -11.09
CA CYS A 94 17.02 -0.73 -10.30
C CYS A 94 17.66 -1.10 -8.96
N LYS A 95 18.86 -0.59 -8.70
CA LYS A 95 19.59 -0.71 -7.42
C LYS A 95 19.55 0.64 -6.69
#